data_AF-A0A815ZBM2-F1
#
_entry.id   AF-A0A815ZBM2-F1
#
_cell.length_a   1.000
_cell.length_b   1.000
_cell.length_c   1.000
_cell.angle_alpha   90.00
_cell.angle_beta   90.00
_cell.angle_gamma   90.00
#
_symmetry.space_group_name_H-M   'P 1'
#
loop_
_entity.id
_entity.type
_entity.pdbx_description
1 polymer ?
#
loop_
_entity_poly.entity_id
_entity_poly.type
_entity_poly.pdbx_seq_one_letter_code
_entity_poly.pdbx_strand_id
1 'polypeptide(L)'
;MWTHFCQQCIKKWLENSSLCPTCRRHVKIRDYRPVQTQICPKQIIKCTSSDLKCQWTSERDEFNLHLQTCSFTQIRPIIDQLLNQLETLQKSQIEQRNFIQAFINNGYTLSRICTECCCYLKLPRILDQSNVMTCSLCNEKIESEQIAVHSCLTLNCICKSCFAKQTPKITPSSYKRKLSLSEEINNNSDDSDGFISD
;
A
#
# COMPACT_ATOMS: atom_id res chain seq x y z
N MET A 1 36.88 -36.75 20.54
CA MET A 1 36.04 -35.63 21.01
C MET A 1 36.33 -34.44 20.09
N TRP A 2 35.36 -33.99 19.30
CA TRP A 2 35.57 -32.90 18.33
C TRP A 2 35.25 -31.57 19.01
N THR A 3 36.25 -30.72 19.21
CA THR A 3 36.06 -29.39 19.75
C THR A 3 35.80 -28.40 18.62
N HIS A 4 34.68 -27.71 18.73
CA HIS A 4 34.25 -26.73 17.75
C HIS A 4 34.50 -25.32 18.31
N PHE A 5 34.93 -24.42 17.44
CA PHE A 5 35.17 -23.03 17.80
C PHE A 5 34.52 -22.14 16.76
N CYS A 6 34.01 -21.00 17.20
CA CYS A 6 33.59 -19.99 16.26
C CYS A 6 34.79 -19.46 15.48
N GLN A 7 34.59 -19.14 14.19
CA GLN A 7 35.66 -18.67 13.33
C GLN A 7 36.35 -17.42 13.88
N GLN A 8 35.59 -16.47 14.44
CA GLN A 8 36.12 -15.25 15.02
C GLN A 8 36.96 -15.52 16.29
N CYS A 9 36.46 -16.42 17.14
CA CYS A 9 37.06 -16.81 18.41
C CYS A 9 38.42 -17.48 18.16
N ILE A 10 38.47 -18.41 17.21
CA ILE A 10 39.72 -19.12 16.92
C ILE A 10 40.73 -18.23 16.20
N LYS A 11 40.29 -17.33 15.32
CA LYS A 11 41.17 -16.33 14.70
C LYS A 11 41.80 -15.43 15.76
N LYS A 12 40.99 -14.84 16.64
CA LYS A 12 41.46 -13.97 17.73
C LYS A 12 42.42 -14.68 18.69
N TRP A 13 42.18 -15.96 18.96
CA TRP A 13 43.11 -16.78 19.75
C TRP A 13 44.45 -16.97 19.04
N LEU A 14 44.40 -17.33 17.75
CA LEU A 14 45.59 -17.62 16.95
C LEU A 14 46.47 -16.38 16.65
N GLU A 15 45.93 -15.18 16.78
CA GLU A 15 46.69 -13.92 16.74
C GLU A 15 47.70 -13.83 17.89
N ASN A 16 47.41 -14.44 19.04
CA ASN A 16 48.23 -14.36 20.25
C ASN A 16 48.90 -15.69 20.64
N SER A 17 48.45 -16.82 20.07
CA SER A 17 48.95 -18.14 20.40
C SER A 17 48.95 -19.06 19.18
N SER A 18 50.05 -19.74 18.90
CA SER A 18 50.09 -20.77 17.84
C SER A 18 49.66 -22.16 18.33
N LEU A 19 49.03 -22.24 19.51
CA LEU A 19 48.62 -23.47 20.16
C LEU A 19 47.10 -23.66 20.13
N CYS A 20 46.66 -24.91 19.98
CA CYS A 20 45.25 -25.27 20.06
C CYS A 20 44.71 -25.00 21.48
N PRO A 21 43.57 -24.27 21.64
CA PRO A 21 42.98 -23.99 22.95
C PRO A 21 42.69 -25.24 23.80
N THR A 22 42.40 -26.38 23.17
CA THR A 22 42.03 -27.62 23.87
C THR A 22 43.22 -28.51 24.15
N CYS A 23 44.04 -28.81 23.14
CA CYS A 23 45.10 -29.82 23.26
C CYS A 23 46.52 -29.22 23.36
N ARG A 24 46.64 -27.89 23.28
CA ARG A 24 47.90 -27.12 23.33
C ARG A 24 48.95 -27.56 22.31
N ARG A 25 48.57 -28.24 21.22
CA ARG A 25 49.46 -28.57 20.10
C ARG A 25 49.57 -27.40 19.13
N HIS A 26 50.70 -27.28 18.44
CA HIS A 26 50.85 -26.30 17.38
C HIS A 26 49.86 -26.55 16.25
N VAL A 27 49.13 -25.50 15.86
CA VAL A 27 48.09 -25.54 14.83
C VAL A 27 48.12 -24.25 14.02
N LYS A 28 47.80 -24.36 12.73
CA LYS A 28 47.63 -23.24 11.81
C LYS A 28 46.16 -23.10 11.45
N ILE A 29 45.74 -21.90 11.03
CA ILE A 29 44.34 -21.64 10.62
C ILE A 29 43.83 -22.59 9.53
N ARG A 30 44.72 -23.02 8.63
CA ARG A 30 44.45 -23.98 7.55
C ARG A 30 44.15 -25.39 8.02
N ASP A 31 44.49 -25.71 9.27
CA ASP A 31 44.24 -27.03 9.86
C ASP A 31 42.79 -27.15 10.39
N TYR A 32 42.05 -26.04 10.46
CA TYR A 32 40.65 -26.00 10.84
C TYR A 32 39.75 -26.18 9.61
N ARG A 33 38.73 -27.03 9.73
CA ARG A 33 37.68 -27.18 8.72
C ARG A 33 36.46 -26.33 9.11
N PRO A 34 35.87 -25.56 8.19
CA PRO A 34 34.65 -24.84 8.48
C PRO A 34 33.53 -25.85 8.76
N VAL A 35 32.93 -25.75 9.94
CA VAL A 35 31.71 -26.48 10.29
C VAL A 35 30.56 -25.49 10.18
N GLN A 36 29.65 -25.74 9.23
CA GLN A 36 28.63 -24.76 8.81
C GLN A 36 27.47 -24.62 9.80
N THR A 37 27.43 -25.42 10.86
CA THR A 37 26.21 -25.65 11.66
C THR A 37 26.24 -25.04 13.05
N GLN A 38 27.30 -24.35 13.47
CA GLN A 38 27.41 -23.86 14.84
C GLN A 38 27.37 -22.34 14.93
N ILE A 39 26.26 -21.86 15.48
CA ILE A 39 26.05 -20.46 15.83
C ILE A 39 26.93 -20.14 17.05
N CYS A 40 27.72 -19.08 16.97
CA CYS A 40 28.58 -18.66 18.07
C CYS A 40 27.78 -17.96 19.18
N PRO A 41 27.91 -18.38 20.45
CA PRO A 41 27.27 -17.69 21.58
C PRO A 41 27.86 -16.30 21.82
N LYS A 42 29.17 -16.11 21.62
CA LYS A 42 29.85 -14.82 21.80
C LYS A 42 29.76 -13.89 20.59
N GLN A 43 28.93 -14.23 19.62
CA GLN A 43 28.74 -13.37 18.45
C GLN A 43 27.93 -12.15 18.87
N ILE A 44 28.50 -10.97 18.67
CA ILE A 44 27.76 -9.72 18.83
C ILE A 44 26.67 -9.65 17.75
N ILE A 45 25.41 -9.56 18.18
CA ILE A 45 24.24 -9.43 17.33
C ILE A 45 23.41 -8.21 17.73
N LYS A 46 22.65 -7.67 16.76
CA LYS A 46 21.74 -6.55 16.97
C LYS A 46 20.34 -7.07 17.30
N CYS A 47 19.55 -6.25 17.99
CA CYS A 47 18.13 -6.53 18.20
C CYS A 47 17.39 -6.76 16.88
N THR A 48 16.42 -7.68 16.87
CA THR A 48 15.50 -7.89 15.73
C THR A 48 14.65 -6.66 15.45
N SER A 49 14.34 -5.85 16.47
CA SER A 49 13.63 -4.58 16.35
C SER A 49 14.56 -3.38 16.11
N SER A 50 15.71 -3.59 15.45
CA SER A 50 16.65 -2.51 15.12
C SER A 50 16.10 -1.57 14.02
N ASP A 51 15.15 -2.04 13.21
CA ASP A 51 14.35 -1.24 12.29
C ASP A 51 13.49 -0.21 13.02
N LEU A 52 12.99 -0.56 14.20
CA LEU A 52 12.29 0.33 15.14
C LEU A 52 13.25 1.16 16.01
N LYS A 53 14.52 1.28 15.58
CA LYS A 53 15.57 2.06 16.26
C LYS A 53 15.97 1.54 17.64
N CYS A 54 15.71 0.26 17.95
CA CYS A 54 16.34 -0.36 19.11
C CYS A 54 17.87 -0.35 18.94
N GLN A 55 18.58 0.28 19.87
CA GLN A 55 20.04 0.42 19.82
C GLN A 55 20.78 -0.77 20.46
N TRP A 56 20.06 -1.71 21.06
CA TRP A 56 20.66 -2.83 21.77
C TRP A 56 21.49 -3.72 20.83
N THR A 57 22.71 -3.98 21.25
CA THR A 57 23.69 -4.82 20.55
C THR A 57 24.54 -5.51 21.62
N SER A 58 24.48 -6.84 21.71
CA SER A 58 25.30 -7.60 22.68
C SER A 58 25.62 -9.00 22.15
N GLU A 59 26.32 -9.80 22.96
CA GLU A 59 26.54 -11.23 22.73
C GLU A 59 25.21 -11.99 22.59
N ARG A 60 25.24 -13.10 21.84
CA ARG A 60 24.03 -13.84 21.48
C ARG A 60 23.43 -14.58 22.66
N ASP A 61 24.21 -14.94 23.67
CA ASP A 61 23.72 -15.53 24.91
C ASP A 61 22.79 -14.56 25.68
N GLU A 62 23.09 -13.26 25.68
CA GLU A 62 22.24 -12.22 26.28
C GLU A 62 21.00 -11.88 25.44
N PHE A 63 20.96 -12.30 24.17
CA PHE A 63 19.90 -11.93 23.24
C PHE A 63 18.51 -12.39 23.68
N ASN A 64 18.38 -13.62 24.19
CA ASN A 64 17.07 -14.13 24.64
C ASN A 64 16.54 -13.35 25.84
N LEU A 65 17.41 -12.92 26.75
CA LEU A 65 17.04 -12.08 27.90
C LEU A 65 16.58 -10.70 27.44
N HIS A 66 17.28 -10.12 26.46
CA HIS A 66 16.86 -8.88 25.86
C HIS A 66 15.51 -8.99 25.15
N LEU A 67 15.24 -10.05 24.39
CA LEU A 67 13.96 -10.24 23.69
C LEU A 67 12.76 -10.25 24.65
N GLN A 68 12.93 -10.75 25.87
CA GLN A 68 11.88 -10.74 26.90
C GLN A 68 11.59 -9.33 27.46
N THR A 69 12.61 -8.47 27.52
CA THR A 69 12.54 -7.15 28.16
C THR A 69 12.46 -5.99 27.16
N CYS A 70 12.70 -6.25 25.87
CA CYS A 70 12.73 -5.23 24.82
C CYS A 70 11.32 -4.71 24.52
N SER A 71 11.04 -3.46 24.89
CA SER A 71 9.78 -2.79 24.58
C SER A 71 9.47 -2.78 23.08
N PHE A 72 10.48 -2.61 22.22
CA PHE A 72 10.31 -2.63 20.76
C PHE A 72 9.95 -4.01 20.22
N THR A 73 10.36 -5.09 20.88
CA THR A 73 9.94 -6.45 20.53
C THR A 73 8.51 -6.69 20.98
N GLN A 74 8.12 -6.19 22.16
CA GLN A 74 6.78 -6.34 22.70
C GLN A 74 5.71 -5.58 21.89
N ILE A 75 6.01 -4.39 21.37
CA ILE A 75 5.07 -3.61 20.55
C ILE A 75 4.99 -4.07 19.08
N ARG A 76 5.94 -4.88 18.62
CA ARG A 76 6.07 -5.28 17.21
C ARG A 76 4.80 -5.94 16.64
N PRO A 77 4.14 -6.87 17.35
CA PRO A 77 2.91 -7.48 16.86
C PRO A 77 1.80 -6.46 16.60
N ILE A 78 1.72 -5.40 17.42
CA ILE A 78 0.72 -4.34 17.27
C ILE A 78 1.03 -3.50 16.03
N ILE A 79 2.31 -3.14 15.82
CA ILE A 79 2.75 -2.41 14.62
C ILE A 79 2.45 -3.24 13.37
N ASP A 80 2.81 -4.52 13.36
CA ASP A 80 2.56 -5.43 12.23
C ASP A 80 1.05 -5.55 11.95
N GLN A 81 0.22 -5.63 12.99
CA GLN A 81 -1.24 -5.64 12.86
C GLN A 81 -1.76 -4.33 12.24
N LEU A 82 -1.29 -3.17 12.69
CA LEU A 82 -1.70 -1.88 12.16
C LEU A 82 -1.31 -1.72 10.69
N LEU A 83 -0.10 -2.15 10.31
CA LEU A 83 0.35 -2.12 8.92
C LEU A 83 -0.55 -2.98 8.01
N ASN A 84 -0.92 -4.19 8.47
CA ASN A 84 -1.84 -5.06 7.73
C ASN A 84 -3.24 -4.44 7.58
N GLN A 85 -3.73 -3.73 8.60
CA GLN A 85 -5.00 -3.00 8.53
C GLN A 85 -4.94 -1.86 7.51
N LEU A 86 -3.85 -1.09 7.50
CA LEU A 86 -3.64 -0.02 6.53
C LEU A 86 -3.62 -0.54 5.09
N GLU A 87 -2.91 -1.65 4.84
CA GLU A 87 -2.88 -2.27 3.52
C GLU A 87 -4.28 -2.73 3.07
N THR A 88 -5.04 -3.34 3.97
CA THR A 88 -6.41 -3.79 3.69
C THR A 88 -7.34 -2.62 3.35
N LEU A 89 -7.27 -1.54 4.13
CA LEU A 89 -8.06 -0.33 3.90
C LEU A 89 -7.70 0.34 2.57
N GLN A 90 -6.41 0.46 2.27
CA GLN A 90 -5.94 1.02 1.00
C GLN A 90 -6.43 0.20 -0.19
N LYS A 91 -6.36 -1.13 -0.10
CA LYS A 91 -6.88 -2.01 -1.15
C LYS A 91 -8.38 -1.81 -1.38
N SER A 92 -9.17 -1.74 -0.30
CA SER A 92 -10.62 -1.48 -0.40
C SER A 92 -10.91 -0.11 -1.02
N GLN A 93 -10.15 0.93 -0.67
CA GLN A 93 -10.29 2.25 -1.30
C GLN A 93 -9.97 2.22 -2.79
N ILE A 94 -8.92 1.50 -3.20
CA ILE A 94 -8.55 1.35 -4.62
C ILE A 94 -9.68 0.65 -5.38
N GLU A 95 -10.26 -0.41 -4.81
CA GLU A 95 -11.40 -1.13 -5.41
C GLU A 95 -12.62 -0.22 -5.57
N GLN A 96 -12.99 0.55 -4.53
CA GLN A 96 -14.08 1.52 -4.59
C GLN A 96 -13.82 2.61 -5.64
N ARG A 97 -12.59 3.13 -5.71
CA ARG A 97 -12.19 4.13 -6.70
C ARG A 97 -12.28 3.56 -8.12
N ASN A 98 -11.78 2.35 -8.33
CA ASN A 98 -11.83 1.69 -9.64
C ASN A 98 -13.28 1.43 -10.07
N PHE A 99 -14.14 1.02 -9.14
CA PHE A 99 -15.57 0.89 -9.36
C PHE A 99 -16.19 2.22 -9.79
N ILE A 100 -15.99 3.29 -9.03
CA ILE A 100 -16.53 4.63 -9.37
C ILE A 100 -16.00 5.10 -10.72
N GLN A 101 -14.71 4.92 -10.99
CA GLN A 101 -14.10 5.32 -12.26
C GLN A 101 -14.70 4.53 -13.44
N ALA A 102 -14.93 3.23 -13.28
CA ALA A 102 -15.62 2.42 -14.29
C ALA A 102 -17.06 2.89 -14.51
N PHE A 103 -17.78 3.25 -13.44
CA PHE A 103 -19.11 3.85 -13.54
C PHE A 103 -19.11 5.16 -14.34
N ILE A 104 -18.21 6.08 -14.01
CA ILE A 104 -18.08 7.37 -14.71
C ILE A 104 -17.72 7.15 -16.18
N ASN A 105 -16.72 6.32 -16.46
CA ASN A 105 -16.21 6.09 -17.82
C ASN A 105 -17.23 5.39 -18.74
N ASN A 106 -18.11 4.56 -18.19
CA ASN A 106 -19.18 3.91 -18.93
C ASN A 106 -20.43 4.80 -19.14
N GLY A 107 -20.36 6.10 -18.79
CA GLY A 107 -21.43 7.06 -19.03
C GLY A 107 -22.52 7.08 -17.95
N TYR A 108 -22.35 6.37 -16.83
CA TYR A 108 -23.27 6.45 -15.68
C TYR A 108 -22.99 7.71 -14.87
N THR A 109 -23.38 8.87 -15.42
CA THR A 109 -23.42 10.11 -14.62
C THR A 109 -24.73 10.12 -13.83
N LEU A 110 -24.64 10.03 -12.50
CA LEU A 110 -25.72 10.45 -11.61
C LEU A 110 -25.86 11.97 -11.77
N SER A 111 -26.58 12.40 -12.80
CA SER A 111 -26.96 13.80 -12.96
C SER A 111 -27.76 14.24 -11.74
N ARG A 112 -27.43 15.40 -11.18
CA ARG A 112 -28.17 16.06 -10.08
C ARG A 112 -29.63 16.37 -10.45
N ILE A 113 -30.01 16.25 -11.73
CA ILE A 113 -31.38 16.41 -12.23
C ILE A 113 -32.19 15.11 -12.02
N CYS A 114 -31.54 13.98 -11.72
CA CYS A 114 -32.20 12.68 -11.54
C CYS A 114 -32.61 12.37 -10.08
N THR A 115 -32.53 13.33 -9.15
CA THR A 115 -33.03 13.14 -7.79
C THR A 115 -34.55 13.29 -7.66
N GLU A 116 -35.21 13.92 -8.64
CA GLU A 116 -36.68 14.03 -8.72
C GLU A 116 -37.32 13.02 -9.69
N CYS A 117 -36.50 12.44 -10.57
CA CYS A 117 -36.89 11.43 -11.55
C CYS A 117 -36.70 10.07 -10.85
N CYS A 118 -37.76 9.32 -10.51
CA CYS A 118 -37.71 7.98 -9.90
C CYS A 118 -37.08 6.90 -10.81
N CYS A 119 -35.87 7.13 -11.30
CA CYS A 119 -35.11 6.26 -12.18
C CYS A 119 -34.46 5.16 -11.33
N TYR A 120 -35.28 4.23 -10.83
CA TYR A 120 -34.76 2.96 -10.36
C TYR A 120 -34.06 2.28 -11.53
N LEU A 121 -32.77 1.94 -11.35
CA LEU A 121 -32.01 1.08 -12.25
C LEU A 121 -32.78 -0.23 -12.48
N LYS A 122 -33.62 -0.28 -13.50
CA LYS A 122 -33.89 -1.53 -14.21
C LYS A 122 -32.71 -1.72 -15.14
N LEU A 123 -31.71 -2.47 -14.66
CA LEU A 123 -30.84 -3.23 -15.56
C LEU A 123 -31.75 -3.86 -16.61
N PRO A 124 -31.50 -3.67 -17.91
CA PRO A 124 -32.27 -4.38 -18.92
C PRO A 124 -31.95 -5.86 -18.72
N ARG A 125 -32.85 -6.58 -18.06
CA ARG A 125 -32.97 -8.02 -18.24
C ARG A 125 -33.26 -8.18 -19.71
N ILE A 126 -32.20 -8.49 -20.46
CA ILE A 126 -32.24 -9.15 -21.76
C ILE A 126 -33.37 -8.57 -22.62
N LEU A 127 -33.11 -7.43 -23.24
CA LEU A 127 -33.92 -7.02 -24.38
C LEU A 127 -33.87 -8.18 -25.38
N ASP A 128 -35.05 -8.74 -25.69
CA ASP A 128 -35.22 -9.78 -26.69
C ASP A 128 -34.36 -9.50 -27.93
N GLN A 129 -33.67 -10.53 -28.40
CA GLN A 129 -32.59 -10.49 -29.39
C GLN A 129 -33.00 -9.96 -30.79
N SER A 130 -34.19 -9.40 -30.95
CA SER A 130 -34.72 -8.91 -32.22
C SER A 130 -34.89 -7.40 -32.31
N ASN A 131 -34.76 -6.64 -31.22
CA ASN A 131 -34.95 -5.19 -31.27
C ASN A 131 -33.64 -4.44 -31.52
N VAL A 132 -33.42 -4.14 -32.80
CA VAL A 132 -32.42 -3.17 -33.24
C VAL A 132 -32.77 -1.81 -32.65
N MET A 133 -32.00 -1.35 -31.66
CA MET A 133 -32.09 0.00 -31.12
C MET A 133 -31.55 1.00 -32.14
N THR A 134 -32.23 2.13 -32.34
CA THR A 134 -31.72 3.25 -33.14
C THR A 134 -31.37 4.44 -32.25
N CYS A 135 -30.37 5.21 -32.67
CA CYS A 135 -29.98 6.44 -32.01
C CYS A 135 -31.04 7.51 -32.21
N SER A 136 -31.54 8.12 -31.15
CA SER A 136 -32.53 9.20 -31.23
C SER A 136 -32.02 10.46 -31.95
N LEU A 137 -30.71 10.62 -32.09
CA LEU A 137 -30.09 11.83 -32.67
C LEU A 137 -29.65 11.64 -34.12
N CYS A 138 -29.14 10.46 -34.50
CA CYS A 138 -28.69 10.19 -35.86
C CYS A 138 -29.51 9.10 -36.58
N ASN A 139 -30.46 8.46 -35.89
CA ASN A 139 -31.26 7.35 -36.39
C ASN A 139 -30.47 6.10 -36.84
N GLU A 140 -29.17 6.06 -36.60
CA GLU A 140 -28.34 4.89 -36.91
C GLU A 140 -28.60 3.76 -35.91
N LYS A 141 -28.46 2.51 -36.40
CA LYS A 141 -28.58 1.31 -35.56
C LYS A 141 -27.43 1.28 -34.54
N ILE A 142 -27.78 1.04 -33.28
CA ILE A 142 -26.81 0.96 -32.17
C ILE A 142 -26.66 -0.51 -31.77
N GLU A 143 -25.44 -1.02 -31.89
CA GLU A 143 -25.09 -2.31 -31.28
C GLU A 143 -25.10 -2.17 -29.76
N SER A 144 -25.54 -3.21 -29.04
CA SER A 144 -25.73 -3.16 -27.58
C SER A 144 -24.53 -2.61 -26.78
N GLU A 145 -23.31 -2.78 -27.29
CA GLU A 145 -22.06 -2.29 -26.69
C GLU A 145 -21.77 -0.79 -26.92
N GLN A 146 -22.58 -0.09 -27.72
CA GLN A 146 -22.39 1.31 -28.12
C GLN A 146 -23.47 2.27 -27.59
N ILE A 147 -24.29 1.82 -26.65
CA ILE A 147 -25.35 2.64 -26.06
C ILE A 147 -24.76 3.49 -24.93
N ALA A 148 -24.82 4.81 -25.08
CA ALA A 148 -24.61 5.75 -23.98
C ALA A 148 -26.00 6.13 -23.44
N VAL A 149 -26.39 5.55 -22.30
CA VAL A 149 -27.73 5.79 -21.74
C VAL A 149 -27.71 7.09 -20.92
N HIS A 150 -28.45 8.10 -21.37
CA HIS A 150 -28.96 9.14 -20.48
C HIS A 150 -30.47 8.97 -20.36
N SER A 151 -30.95 8.61 -19.17
CA SER A 151 -32.38 8.57 -18.87
C SER A 151 -32.78 9.73 -17.98
N CYS A 152 -33.63 10.62 -18.49
CA CYS A 152 -34.80 11.11 -17.76
C CYS A 152 -35.87 11.47 -18.81
N LEU A 153 -37.01 10.77 -18.70
CA LEU A 153 -38.33 11.00 -19.31
C LEU A 153 -38.67 10.49 -20.73
N THR A 154 -37.73 10.18 -21.62
CA THR A 154 -38.05 9.48 -22.88
C THR A 154 -37.02 8.38 -23.16
N LEU A 155 -37.47 7.21 -23.63
CA LEU A 155 -36.66 6.02 -23.96
C LEU A 155 -35.74 6.27 -25.19
N ASN A 156 -34.95 7.33 -25.16
CA ASN A 156 -34.10 7.74 -26.25
C ASN A 156 -32.69 7.20 -26.01
N CYS A 157 -32.32 6.18 -26.75
CA CYS A 157 -30.94 5.68 -26.79
C CYS A 157 -30.09 6.61 -27.65
N ILE A 158 -28.91 7.01 -27.16
CA ILE A 158 -27.95 7.81 -27.93
C ILE A 158 -26.71 6.95 -28.19
N CYS A 159 -26.19 6.96 -29.42
CA CYS A 159 -24.94 6.27 -29.74
C CYS A 159 -23.74 7.01 -29.15
N LYS A 160 -22.65 6.29 -28.85
CA LYS A 160 -21.38 6.87 -28.37
C LYS A 160 -20.92 8.09 -29.18
N SER A 161 -21.04 8.05 -30.50
CA SER A 161 -20.63 9.14 -31.40
C SER A 161 -21.45 10.42 -31.21
N CYS A 162 -22.77 10.30 -31.05
CA CYS A 162 -23.64 11.44 -30.79
C CYS A 162 -23.49 11.95 -29.35
N PHE A 163 -23.27 11.05 -28.39
CA PHE A 163 -22.98 11.43 -27.01
C PHE A 163 -21.70 12.28 -26.91
N ALA A 164 -20.61 11.84 -27.54
CA ALA A 164 -19.34 12.58 -27.55
C ALA A 164 -19.44 13.97 -28.20
N LYS A 165 -20.37 14.17 -29.15
CA LYS A 165 -20.67 15.47 -29.76
C LYS A 165 -21.48 16.38 -28.84
N GLN A 166 -22.32 15.80 -27.97
CA GLN A 166 -23.16 16.54 -27.02
C GLN A 166 -22.44 16.88 -25.72
N THR A 167 -21.50 16.05 -25.28
CA THR A 167 -20.69 16.38 -24.11
C THR A 167 -19.88 17.64 -24.42
N PRO A 168 -20.07 18.74 -23.68
CA PRO A 168 -19.18 19.89 -23.83
C PRO A 168 -17.77 19.38 -23.61
N LYS A 169 -16.84 19.72 -24.51
CA LYS A 169 -15.43 19.42 -24.33
C LYS A 169 -14.98 20.09 -23.04
N ILE A 170 -14.99 19.35 -21.93
CA ILE A 170 -14.44 19.83 -20.66
C ILE A 170 -12.95 19.94 -20.90
N THR A 171 -12.51 21.13 -21.27
CA THR A 171 -11.10 21.43 -21.37
C THR A 171 -10.48 21.34 -19.97
N PRO A 172 -9.27 20.76 -19.82
CA PRO A 172 -8.60 20.65 -18.51
C PRO A 172 -8.42 21.97 -17.76
N SER A 173 -8.54 23.13 -18.44
CA SER A 173 -8.44 24.45 -17.79
C SER A 173 -9.60 24.76 -16.84
N SER A 174 -10.73 24.04 -16.95
CA SER A 174 -11.90 24.23 -16.09
C SER A 174 -11.71 23.65 -14.67
N TYR A 175 -10.80 22.68 -14.50
CA TYR A 175 -10.46 22.11 -13.19
C TYR A 175 -9.47 22.97 -12.40
N LYS A 176 -8.57 23.69 -13.09
CA LYS A 176 -7.58 24.57 -12.43
C LYS A 176 -8.23 25.70 -11.63
N ARG A 177 -9.43 26.16 -12.03
CA ARG A 177 -10.11 27.27 -11.33
C ARG A 177 -10.85 26.85 -10.06
N LYS A 178 -11.08 25.54 -9.83
CA LYS A 178 -11.72 25.04 -8.61
C LYS A 178 -10.71 24.59 -7.53
N LEU A 179 -9.50 24.18 -7.89
CA LEU A 179 -8.44 23.94 -6.89
C LEU A 179 -7.88 25.24 -6.29
N SER A 180 -7.81 26.32 -7.07
CA SER A 180 -7.32 27.61 -6.56
C SER A 180 -8.27 28.28 -5.55
N LEU A 181 -9.56 27.93 -5.52
CA LEU A 181 -10.49 28.43 -4.49
C LEU A 181 -10.44 27.64 -3.18
N SER A 182 -9.96 26.39 -3.18
CA SER A 182 -9.78 25.60 -1.95
C SER A 182 -8.45 25.87 -1.26
N GLU A 183 -7.46 26.41 -1.97
CA GLU A 183 -6.15 26.79 -1.40
C GLU A 183 -6.16 28.18 -0.75
N GLU A 184 -7.09 29.07 -1.11
CA GLU A 184 -7.24 30.38 -0.47
C GLU A 184 -7.95 30.32 0.90
N ILE A 185 -8.59 29.21 1.26
CA ILE A 185 -9.26 29.05 2.57
C ILE A 185 -8.29 28.60 3.67
N ASN A 186 -7.15 27.98 3.32
CA ASN A 186 -6.21 27.40 4.30
C ASN A 186 -5.03 28.29 4.69
N ASN A 187 -4.91 29.52 4.15
CA ASN A 187 -3.79 30.42 4.45
C ASN A 187 -4.16 31.60 5.37
N ASN A 188 -5.31 31.56 6.04
CA ASN A 188 -5.72 32.57 7.03
C ASN A 188 -5.79 31.99 8.46
N SER A 189 -4.71 31.36 8.91
CA SER A 189 -4.53 31.06 10.33
C SER A 189 -3.06 31.16 10.71
N ASP A 190 -2.55 32.38 10.69
CA ASP A 190 -1.44 32.80 11.56
C ASP A 190 -1.95 33.94 12.45
N ASP A 191 -1.35 34.04 13.63
CA ASP A 191 -1.49 35.09 14.65
C ASP A 191 -2.69 34.99 15.60
N SER A 192 -2.47 34.34 16.76
CA SER A 192 -2.43 35.04 18.06
C SER A 192 -2.31 34.08 19.25
N ASP A 193 -1.37 34.42 20.13
CA ASP A 193 -1.38 34.29 21.60
C ASP A 193 -0.09 33.71 22.19
N GLY A 194 0.77 34.66 22.58
CA GLY A 194 1.70 34.47 23.69
C GLY A 194 1.01 34.68 25.05
N PHE A 195 1.84 34.60 26.11
CA PHE A 195 1.56 34.85 27.55
C PHE A 195 0.86 33.66 28.27
N ILE A 196 1.22 33.20 29.48
CA ILE A 196 1.92 33.75 30.66
C ILE A 196 2.66 32.63 31.42
N SER A 197 3.72 33.04 32.13
CA SER A 197 4.41 32.47 33.29
C SER A 197 3.62 31.56 34.26
N ASP A 198 4.28 30.52 34.80
CA ASP A 198 4.90 30.51 36.14
C ASP A 198 5.85 29.31 36.29
#